data_AF-A0A7Y4YKH9-F1
#
_entry.id   AF-A0A7Y4YKH9-F1
#
_cell.length_a   1.000
_cell.length_b   1.000
_cell.length_c   1.000
_cell.angle_alpha   90.00
_cell.angle_beta   90.00
_cell.angle_gamma   90.00
#
_symmetry.space_group_name_H-M   'P 1'
#
loop_
_entity.id
_entity.type
_entity.pdbx_description
1 polymer ?
#
loop_
_entity_poly.entity_id
_entity_poly.type
_entity_poly.pdbx_seq_one_letter_code
_entity_poly.pdbx_strand_id
1 'polypeptide(L)'
;MLNSLKTVAVLGLVVMLGGGPAFGEPAASVAGSPRTSLTKANIYLVAGDYRRALEACQKEIDNAPSVETYIHVTYVFHAIDAYLDHLSKEERWNMVEQLHLNLAYKDPQDLIDPPGGLARMAKEMIQTSVQQQADVSAAMATRLNKSEADRLWQQQTQWRAANPQTWWTGMPDPWR
;
A
#
# COMPACT_ATOMS: atom_id res chain seq x y z
N MET A 1 -52.90 -47.15 42.58
CA MET A 1 -53.37 -46.04 41.71
C MET A 1 -52.13 -45.43 41.06
N LEU A 2 -51.61 -46.04 40.00
CA LEU A 2 -51.89 -45.80 38.57
C LEU A 2 -51.58 -44.38 38.10
N ASN A 3 -50.46 -44.25 37.37
CA ASN A 3 -50.33 -43.65 36.02
C ASN A 3 -48.85 -43.28 35.79
N SER A 4 -48.18 -43.57 34.68
CA SER A 4 -48.47 -44.34 33.48
C SER A 4 -47.12 -44.63 32.82
N LEU A 5 -46.87 -45.91 32.55
CA LEU A 5 -45.78 -46.45 31.74
C LEU A 5 -45.80 -45.86 30.32
N LYS A 6 -44.64 -45.46 29.77
CA LYS A 6 -44.32 -45.60 28.34
C LYS A 6 -42.82 -45.85 28.15
N THR A 7 -42.44 -47.12 28.27
CA THR A 7 -41.28 -47.69 27.59
C THR A 7 -41.63 -47.93 26.13
N VAL A 8 -40.89 -47.32 25.20
CA VAL A 8 -40.61 -47.93 23.89
C VAL A 8 -39.13 -47.72 23.62
N ALA A 9 -38.38 -48.81 23.81
CA ALA A 9 -37.05 -48.97 23.24
C ALA A 9 -37.22 -49.31 21.76
N VAL A 10 -36.47 -48.63 20.88
CA VAL A 10 -36.08 -49.19 19.59
C VAL A 10 -34.58 -49.02 19.43
N LEU A 11 -33.94 -50.19 19.35
CA LEU A 11 -32.56 -50.43 18.97
C LEU A 11 -32.24 -49.83 17.59
N GLY A 12 -31.03 -49.27 17.48
CA GLY A 12 -30.35 -49.05 16.21
C GLY A 12 -28.86 -48.92 16.46
N LEU A 13 -28.15 -50.06 16.48
CA LEU A 13 -26.70 -50.17 16.68
C LEU A 13 -25.99 -50.35 15.32
N VAL A 14 -24.71 -49.95 15.26
CA VAL A 14 -23.63 -50.38 14.34
C VAL A 14 -23.44 -49.50 13.08
N VAL A 15 -22.50 -48.54 13.01
CA VAL A 15 -21.00 -48.54 12.94
C VAL A 15 -20.50 -48.24 11.52
N MET A 16 -19.71 -47.18 11.34
CA MET A 16 -18.35 -47.17 10.74
C MET A 16 -17.89 -45.75 10.34
N LEU A 17 -16.72 -45.37 10.86
CA LEU A 17 -15.58 -44.69 10.20
C LEU A 17 -15.84 -43.63 9.12
N GLY A 18 -15.39 -42.39 9.38
CA GLY A 18 -15.11 -41.43 8.31
C GLY A 18 -14.74 -40.04 8.80
N GLY A 19 -13.43 -39.77 8.84
CA GLY A 19 -12.75 -38.44 8.85
C GLY A 19 -13.55 -37.22 9.29
N GLY A 20 -13.35 -36.80 10.55
CA GLY A 20 -13.69 -35.43 10.95
C GLY A 20 -12.86 -34.44 10.12
N PRO A 21 -13.46 -33.34 9.62
CA PRO A 21 -12.70 -32.32 8.92
C PRO A 21 -11.89 -31.56 9.98
N ALA A 22 -10.57 -31.74 9.94
CA ALA A 22 -9.65 -30.78 10.52
C ALA A 22 -9.76 -29.50 9.67
N PHE A 23 -10.77 -28.68 9.95
CA PHE A 23 -10.82 -27.32 9.45
C PHE A 23 -9.63 -26.59 10.09
N GLY A 24 -8.71 -26.17 9.21
CA GLY A 24 -7.43 -25.61 9.56
C GLY A 24 -7.54 -24.48 10.56
N GLU A 25 -6.53 -24.41 11.43
CA GLU A 25 -6.19 -23.21 12.19
C GLU A 25 -6.37 -21.97 11.30
N PRO A 26 -7.07 -20.93 11.77
CA PRO A 26 -7.03 -19.67 11.07
C PRO A 26 -5.57 -19.25 11.08
N ALA A 27 -4.98 -19.13 9.89
CA ALA A 27 -3.68 -18.50 9.72
C ALA A 27 -3.80 -17.12 10.38
N ALA A 28 -3.23 -16.98 11.57
CA ALA A 28 -3.10 -15.71 12.22
C ALA A 28 -2.41 -14.82 11.19
N SER A 29 -3.15 -13.85 10.65
CA SER A 29 -2.55 -12.83 9.83
C SER A 29 -1.46 -12.23 10.72
N VAL A 30 -0.21 -12.49 10.39
CA VAL A 30 0.90 -11.79 11.00
C VAL A 30 0.78 -10.39 10.44
N ALA A 31 -0.09 -9.59 11.07
CA ALA A 31 -0.08 -8.16 11.00
C ALA A 31 1.31 -7.77 11.52
N GLY A 32 2.27 -7.70 10.59
CA GLY A 32 3.58 -7.15 10.89
C GLY A 32 3.33 -5.81 11.55
N SER A 33 4.05 -5.53 12.65
CA SER A 33 3.82 -4.31 13.43
C SER A 33 3.74 -3.08 12.51
N PRO A 34 2.89 -2.10 12.84
CA PRO A 34 2.67 -0.88 12.06
C PRO A 34 3.91 -0.23 11.41
N ARG A 35 5.01 -0.22 12.17
CA ARG A 35 6.30 0.33 11.70
C ARG A 35 6.97 -0.50 10.60
N THR A 36 6.76 -1.82 10.58
CA THR A 36 7.35 -2.72 9.59
C THR A 36 6.83 -2.43 8.17
N SER A 37 5.58 -2.01 8.03
CA SER A 37 5.01 -1.63 6.73
C SER A 37 5.65 -0.35 6.19
N LEU A 38 5.87 0.65 7.05
CA LEU A 38 6.52 1.91 6.68
C LEU A 38 8.00 1.71 6.32
N THR A 39 8.73 0.90 7.09
CA THR A 39 10.12 0.53 6.73
C THR A 39 10.17 -0.19 5.37
N LYS A 40 9.20 -1.06 5.07
CA LYS A 40 9.07 -1.69 3.73
C LYS A 40 8.80 -0.67 2.63
N ALA A 41 7.98 0.34 2.89
CA ALA A 41 7.72 1.40 1.92
C ALA A 41 9.03 2.11 1.51
N ASN A 42 9.91 2.40 2.46
CA ASN A 42 11.24 2.95 2.15
C ASN A 42 12.11 1.99 1.31
N ILE A 43 12.10 0.68 1.62
CA ILE A 43 12.85 -0.31 0.82
C ILE A 43 12.36 -0.33 -0.63
N TYR A 44 11.04 -0.35 -0.84
CA TYR A 44 10.46 -0.32 -2.18
C TYR A 44 10.76 0.99 -2.92
N LEU A 45 10.75 2.12 -2.21
CA LEU A 45 11.11 3.42 -2.77
C LEU A 45 12.56 3.44 -3.27
N VAL A 46 13.50 2.93 -2.47
CA VAL A 46 14.93 2.80 -2.87
C VAL A 46 15.09 1.89 -4.09
N ALA A 47 14.26 0.86 -4.21
CA ALA A 47 14.23 -0.03 -5.37
C ALA A 47 13.54 0.58 -6.60
N GLY A 48 12.92 1.77 -6.49
CA GLY A 48 12.11 2.39 -7.54
C GLY A 48 10.76 1.69 -7.78
N ASP A 49 10.34 0.78 -6.89
CA ASP A 49 9.06 0.07 -6.95
C ASP A 49 7.97 0.88 -6.25
N TYR A 50 7.55 1.98 -6.88
CA TYR A 50 6.59 2.92 -6.30
C TYR A 50 5.22 2.30 -6.04
N ARG A 51 4.78 1.35 -6.86
CA ARG A 51 3.52 0.61 -6.61
C ARG A 51 3.59 -0.12 -5.28
N ARG A 52 4.63 -0.92 -5.04
CA ARG A 52 4.76 -1.64 -3.76
C ARG A 52 4.98 -0.70 -2.58
N ALA A 53 5.63 0.43 -2.78
CA ALA A 53 5.74 1.46 -1.75
C ALA A 53 4.35 2.00 -1.34
N LEU A 54 3.49 2.33 -2.32
CA LEU A 54 2.11 2.75 -2.07
C LEU A 54 1.28 1.66 -1.40
N GLU A 55 1.39 0.41 -1.84
CA GLU A 55 0.68 -0.73 -1.23
C GLU A 55 1.10 -0.95 0.23
N ALA A 56 2.38 -0.82 0.53
CA ALA A 56 2.88 -0.93 1.90
C ALA A 56 2.33 0.19 2.80
N CYS A 57 2.28 1.42 2.29
CA CYS A 57 1.63 2.54 2.99
C CYS A 57 0.12 2.31 3.16
N GLN A 58 -0.59 1.89 2.11
CA GLN A 58 -2.03 1.67 2.17
C GLN A 58 -2.41 0.59 3.17
N LYS A 59 -1.68 -0.52 3.19
CA LYS A 59 -1.86 -1.58 4.18
C LYS A 59 -1.74 -1.03 5.60
N GLU A 60 -0.84 -0.08 5.82
CA GLU A 60 -0.68 0.55 7.11
C GLU A 60 -1.83 1.50 7.46
N ILE A 61 -2.37 2.23 6.47
CA ILE A 61 -3.57 3.05 6.65
C ILE A 61 -4.76 2.17 7.05
N ASP A 62 -4.90 1.01 6.40
CA ASP A 62 -5.99 0.08 6.65
C ASP A 62 -5.88 -0.57 8.05
N ASN A 63 -4.66 -0.80 8.55
CA ASN A 63 -4.44 -1.41 9.86
C ASN A 63 -4.49 -0.40 11.01
N ALA A 64 -3.79 0.72 10.88
CA ALA A 64 -3.59 1.72 11.93
C ALA A 64 -3.38 3.12 11.31
N PRO A 65 -4.47 3.81 10.92
CA PRO A 65 -4.36 5.13 10.31
C PRO A 65 -3.76 6.11 11.32
N SER A 66 -2.70 6.81 10.89
CA SER A 66 -1.96 7.77 11.71
C SER A 66 -1.45 8.93 10.85
N VAL A 67 -0.99 10.00 11.50
CA VAL A 67 -0.39 11.16 10.83
C VAL A 67 0.83 10.72 10.03
N GLU A 68 1.68 9.89 10.64
CA GLU A 68 2.87 9.33 10.05
C GLU A 68 2.52 8.57 8.77
N THR A 69 1.52 7.68 8.83
CA THR A 69 1.14 6.86 7.67
C THR A 69 0.64 7.73 6.52
N TYR A 70 -0.21 8.73 6.78
CA TYR A 70 -0.67 9.65 5.74
C TYR A 70 0.46 10.52 5.17
N ILE A 71 1.44 10.93 5.98
CA ILE A 71 2.60 11.66 5.48
C ILE A 71 3.51 10.77 4.64
N HIS A 72 3.68 9.49 5.01
CA HIS A 72 4.47 8.56 4.20
C HIS A 72 3.84 8.34 2.83
N VAL A 73 2.52 8.11 2.74
CA VAL A 73 1.88 7.94 1.43
C VAL A 73 1.94 9.25 0.61
N THR A 74 1.75 10.41 1.26
CA THR A 74 1.94 11.73 0.62
C THR A 74 3.37 11.87 0.06
N TYR A 75 4.36 11.43 0.83
CA TYR A 75 5.76 11.45 0.42
C TYR A 75 6.00 10.60 -0.82
N VAL A 76 5.46 9.39 -0.86
CA VAL A 76 5.59 8.49 -2.02
C VAL A 76 4.97 9.11 -3.26
N PHE A 77 3.79 9.74 -3.16
CA PHE A 77 3.19 10.46 -4.31
C PHE A 77 4.08 11.59 -4.82
N HIS A 78 4.63 12.42 -3.93
CA HIS A 78 5.57 13.45 -4.34
C HIS A 78 6.86 12.87 -4.96
N ALA A 79 7.35 11.74 -4.45
CA ALA A 79 8.52 11.07 -4.99
C ALA A 79 8.27 10.55 -6.42
N ILE A 80 7.07 10.03 -6.70
CA ILE A 80 6.66 9.64 -8.06
C ILE A 80 6.69 10.85 -9.00
N ASP A 81 6.10 11.98 -8.60
CA ASP A 81 6.10 13.19 -9.43
C ASP A 81 7.52 13.70 -9.72
N ALA A 82 8.38 13.75 -8.70
CA ALA A 82 9.77 14.17 -8.87
C ALA A 82 10.60 13.22 -9.75
N TYR A 83 10.40 11.91 -9.60
CA TYR A 83 11.05 10.93 -10.46
C TYR A 83 10.55 11.03 -11.90
N LEU A 84 9.25 11.25 -12.09
CA LEU A 84 8.66 11.47 -13.41
C LEU A 84 9.19 12.74 -14.09
N ASP A 85 9.35 13.83 -13.35
CA ASP A 85 9.99 15.05 -13.84
C ASP A 85 11.45 14.81 -14.22
N HIS A 86 12.20 14.08 -13.40
CA HIS A 86 13.57 13.66 -13.70
C HIS A 86 13.65 12.84 -15.00
N LEU A 87 12.84 11.79 -15.16
CA LEU A 87 12.79 10.98 -16.38
C LEU A 87 12.44 11.82 -17.62
N SER A 88 11.50 12.76 -17.47
CA SER A 88 11.12 13.67 -18.54
C SER A 88 12.25 14.63 -18.94
N LYS A 89 13.05 15.11 -17.98
CA LYS A 89 14.20 15.99 -18.23
C LYS A 89 15.36 15.24 -18.89
N GLU A 90 15.53 13.97 -18.57
CA GLU A 90 16.53 13.09 -19.19
C GLU A 90 16.05 12.47 -20.52
N GLU A 91 14.88 12.87 -21.03
CA GLU A 91 14.26 12.33 -22.25
C GLU A 91 14.09 10.79 -22.24
N ARG A 92 13.96 10.19 -21.03
CA ARG A 92 13.79 8.74 -20.84
C ARG A 92 12.31 8.35 -20.96
N TRP A 93 11.73 8.63 -22.12
CA TRP A 93 10.30 8.44 -22.39
C TRP A 93 9.82 6.99 -22.27
N ASN A 94 10.68 6.02 -22.58
CA ASN A 94 10.40 4.60 -22.37
C ASN A 94 10.24 4.26 -20.88
N MET A 95 11.01 4.90 -19.99
CA MET A 95 10.90 4.68 -18.55
C MET A 95 9.64 5.34 -17.99
N VAL A 96 9.19 6.45 -18.57
CA VAL A 96 7.91 7.08 -18.22
C VAL A 96 6.74 6.15 -18.53
N GLU A 97 6.76 5.52 -19.71
CA GLU A 97 5.76 4.53 -20.09
C GLU A 97 5.79 3.32 -19.12
N GLN A 98 6.99 2.80 -18.81
CA GLN A 98 7.13 1.71 -17.85
C GLN A 98 6.62 2.08 -16.45
N LEU A 99 6.87 3.31 -15.98
CA LEU A 99 6.35 3.80 -14.71
C LEU A 99 4.81 3.84 -14.73
N HIS A 100 4.21 4.31 -15.82
CA HIS A 100 2.76 4.32 -15.98
C HIS A 100 2.19 2.90 -15.91
N LEU A 101 2.78 1.97 -16.65
CA LEU A 101 2.34 0.58 -16.67
C LEU A 101 2.45 -0.06 -15.28
N ASN A 102 3.54 0.21 -14.55
CA ASN A 102 3.74 -0.27 -13.18
C ASN A 102 2.70 0.28 -12.19
N LEU A 103 2.25 1.52 -12.38
CA LEU A 103 1.28 2.16 -11.49
C LEU A 103 -0.17 1.80 -11.86
N ALA A 104 -0.47 1.62 -13.14
CA ALA A 104 -1.82 1.37 -13.65
C ALA A 104 -2.23 -0.10 -13.54
N TYR A 105 -1.29 -1.03 -13.67
CA TYR A 105 -1.57 -2.46 -13.78
C TYR A 105 -1.02 -3.24 -12.59
N LYS A 106 -1.83 -4.20 -12.11
CA LYS A 106 -1.48 -5.02 -10.95
C LYS A 106 -0.83 -6.34 -11.37
N ASP A 107 -1.25 -6.91 -12.50
CA ASP A 107 -0.76 -8.19 -12.99
C ASP A 107 -0.09 -8.07 -14.38
N PRO A 108 0.96 -8.86 -14.66
CA PRO A 108 1.60 -8.90 -15.99
C PRO A 108 0.64 -9.29 -17.12
N GLN A 109 -0.45 -10.01 -16.81
CA GLN A 109 -1.51 -10.34 -17.78
C GLN A 109 -2.32 -9.12 -18.22
N ASP A 110 -2.36 -8.05 -17.43
CA ASP A 110 -3.03 -6.80 -17.82
C ASP A 110 -2.22 -5.99 -18.86
N LEU A 111 -1.01 -6.46 -19.20
CA LEU A 111 -0.06 -5.86 -20.14
C LEU A 111 -0.29 -6.30 -21.60
N ILE A 112 -1.39 -6.98 -21.91
CA ILE A 112 -1.76 -7.35 -23.28
C ILE A 112 -2.41 -6.13 -23.92
N ASP A 113 -1.64 -5.46 -24.80
CA ASP A 113 -1.91 -4.17 -25.47
C ASP A 113 -1.63 -2.91 -24.63
N PRO A 114 -0.36 -2.61 -24.29
CA PRO A 114 -0.01 -1.29 -23.77
C PRO A 114 -0.40 -0.23 -24.81
N PRO A 115 -1.09 0.86 -24.42
CA PRO A 115 -1.43 1.93 -25.36
C PRO A 115 -0.14 2.51 -25.95
N GLY A 116 0.13 2.16 -27.20
CA GLY A 116 1.30 2.65 -27.93
C GLY A 116 1.16 4.15 -28.17
N GLY A 117 2.12 4.93 -27.64
CA GLY A 117 2.15 6.39 -27.77
C GLY A 117 1.03 7.02 -26.92
N LEU A 118 1.33 7.74 -25.84
CA LEU A 118 2.22 8.89 -25.81
C LEU A 118 2.81 8.98 -24.40
N ALA A 119 4.13 8.79 -24.22
CA ALA A 119 4.81 9.01 -22.94
C ALA A 119 4.46 10.36 -22.27
N ARG A 120 4.08 11.38 -23.07
CA ARG A 120 3.54 12.66 -22.58
C ARG A 120 2.15 12.53 -21.95
N MET A 121 1.25 11.77 -22.55
CA MET A 121 -0.06 11.46 -21.97
C MET A 121 0.11 10.64 -20.68
N ALA A 122 0.98 9.63 -20.71
CA ALA A 122 1.33 8.86 -19.52
C ALA A 122 1.86 9.76 -18.39
N LYS A 123 2.75 10.71 -18.72
CA LYS A 123 3.23 11.74 -17.79
C LYS A 123 2.07 12.54 -17.20
N GLU A 124 1.24 13.16 -18.03
CA GLU A 124 0.11 14.00 -17.57
C GLU A 124 -0.89 13.23 -16.69
N MET A 125 -1.19 11.97 -17.06
CA MET A 125 -2.07 11.09 -16.28
C MET A 125 -1.48 10.77 -14.91
N ILE A 126 -0.19 10.41 -14.86
CA ILE A 126 0.49 10.17 -13.57
C ILE A 126 0.48 11.45 -12.76
N GLN A 127 0.96 12.58 -13.30
CA GLN A 127 1.07 13.85 -12.58
C GLN A 127 -0.26 14.29 -11.96
N THR A 128 -1.33 14.24 -12.73
CA THR A 128 -2.67 14.63 -12.25
C THR A 128 -3.13 13.72 -11.10
N SER A 129 -2.97 12.40 -11.27
CA SER A 129 -3.39 11.42 -10.26
C SER A 129 -2.58 11.53 -8.97
N VAL A 130 -1.24 11.58 -9.06
CA VAL A 130 -0.39 11.65 -7.87
C VAL A 130 -0.57 12.98 -7.14
N GLN A 131 -0.77 14.10 -7.84
CA GLN A 131 -1.06 15.39 -7.20
C GLN A 131 -2.38 15.33 -6.44
N GLN A 132 -3.45 14.83 -7.06
CA GLN A 132 -4.74 14.70 -6.40
C GLN A 132 -4.67 13.80 -5.16
N GLN A 133 -3.97 12.67 -5.25
CA GLN A 133 -3.83 11.74 -4.12
C GLN A 133 -2.92 12.29 -3.01
N ALA A 134 -1.87 13.04 -3.38
CA ALA A 134 -1.03 13.76 -2.42
C ALA A 134 -1.84 14.80 -1.65
N ASP A 135 -2.69 15.58 -2.34
CA ASP A 135 -3.53 16.60 -1.70
C ASP A 135 -4.53 15.98 -0.73
N VAL A 136 -5.17 14.87 -1.11
CA VAL A 136 -6.10 14.14 -0.23
C VAL A 136 -5.38 13.60 1.00
N SER A 137 -4.26 12.92 0.83
CA SER A 137 -3.51 12.32 1.93
C SER A 137 -2.87 13.37 2.86
N ALA A 138 -2.36 14.47 2.33
CA ALA A 138 -1.85 15.60 3.12
C ALA A 138 -2.96 16.25 3.95
N ALA A 139 -4.15 16.42 3.36
CA ALA A 139 -5.31 16.92 4.09
C ALA A 139 -5.73 15.98 5.23
N MET A 140 -5.67 14.66 5.01
CA MET A 140 -5.96 13.68 6.06
C MET A 140 -4.97 13.75 7.22
N ALA A 141 -3.66 13.85 6.96
CA ALA A 141 -2.65 14.05 7.99
C ALA A 141 -2.92 15.31 8.83
N THR A 142 -3.21 16.44 8.15
CA THR A 142 -3.53 17.72 8.81
C THR A 142 -4.75 17.61 9.71
N ARG A 143 -5.79 16.90 9.25
CA ARG A 143 -7.04 16.72 9.99
C ARG A 143 -6.87 15.84 11.24
N LEU A 144 -5.99 14.84 11.19
CA LEU A 144 -5.72 13.99 12.35
C LEU A 144 -4.99 14.75 13.45
N ASN A 145 -3.89 15.42 13.11
CA ASN A 145 -3.14 16.24 14.05
C ASN A 145 -2.25 17.21 13.28
N LYS A 146 -2.67 18.49 13.27
CA LYS A 146 -1.94 19.53 12.55
C LYS A 146 -0.51 19.76 13.05
N SER A 147 -0.29 19.78 14.37
CA SER A 147 1.04 20.13 14.90
C SER A 147 2.07 19.04 14.61
N GLU A 148 1.67 17.78 14.73
CA GLU A 148 2.52 16.65 14.39
C GLU A 148 2.79 16.58 12.89
N ALA A 149 1.77 16.84 12.09
CA ALA A 149 1.91 16.87 10.65
C ALA A 149 2.84 18.03 10.20
N ASP A 150 2.72 19.22 10.78
CA ASP A 150 3.60 20.37 10.56
C ASP A 150 5.07 20.04 10.89
N ARG A 151 5.32 19.31 12.00
CA ARG A 151 6.66 18.82 12.36
C ARG A 151 7.25 17.90 11.28
N LEU A 152 6.45 16.97 10.77
CA LEU A 152 6.89 15.99 9.77
C LEU A 152 7.08 16.65 8.38
N TRP A 153 6.22 17.59 7.97
CA TRP A 153 6.46 18.35 6.73
C TRP A 153 7.76 19.14 6.79
N GLN A 154 8.12 19.73 7.94
CA GLN A 154 9.42 20.38 8.10
C GLN A 154 10.59 19.41 7.89
N GLN A 155 10.50 18.18 8.41
CA GLN A 155 11.52 17.15 8.18
C GLN A 155 11.62 16.77 6.69
N GLN A 156 10.48 16.65 6.01
CA GLN A 156 10.45 16.41 4.57
C GLN A 156 11.13 17.56 3.81
N THR A 157 10.80 18.80 4.12
CA THR A 157 11.40 19.99 3.48
C THR A 157 12.91 20.02 3.69
N GLN A 158 13.39 19.75 4.91
CA GLN A 158 14.82 19.70 5.20
C GLN A 158 15.52 18.58 4.43
N TRP A 159 14.91 17.38 4.36
CA TRP A 159 15.45 16.27 3.59
C TRP A 159 15.56 16.59 2.10
N ARG A 160 14.53 17.21 1.50
CA ARG A 160 14.55 17.64 0.10
C ARG A 160 15.61 18.69 -0.17
N ALA A 161 15.79 19.64 0.75
CA ALA A 161 16.82 20.67 0.64
C ALA A 161 18.23 20.07 0.74
N ALA A 162 18.42 19.05 1.57
CA ALA A 162 19.70 18.35 1.70
C ALA A 162 20.00 17.41 0.52
N ASN A 163 18.98 16.90 -0.18
CA ASN A 163 19.10 15.93 -1.27
C ASN A 163 18.38 16.39 -2.56
N PRO A 164 18.71 17.57 -3.12
CA PRO A 164 17.89 18.23 -4.14
C PRO A 164 17.70 17.42 -5.44
N GLN A 165 18.63 16.53 -5.77
CA GLN A 165 18.62 15.75 -7.02
C GLN A 165 18.26 14.27 -6.81
N THR A 166 18.02 13.83 -5.58
CA THR A 166 17.88 12.40 -5.27
C THR A 166 16.89 12.11 -4.15
N TRP A 167 16.26 13.12 -3.55
CA TRP A 167 15.38 12.91 -2.40
C TRP A 167 14.26 11.89 -2.67
N TRP A 168 13.80 11.75 -3.92
CA TRP A 168 12.76 10.80 -4.30
C TRP A 168 13.19 9.32 -4.28
N THR A 169 14.49 9.02 -4.12
CA THR A 169 15.00 7.64 -4.04
C THR A 169 15.07 7.09 -2.62
N GLY A 170 14.60 7.84 -1.62
CA GLY A 170 14.62 7.41 -0.22
C GLY A 170 13.81 8.33 0.67
N MET A 171 13.77 8.03 1.97
CA MET A 171 13.06 8.83 2.97
C MET A 171 14.02 9.47 3.99
N PRO A 172 13.60 10.54 4.70
CA PRO A 172 14.32 11.08 5.85
C PRO A 172 14.77 9.99 6.84
N ASP A 173 15.99 10.08 7.38
CA ASP A 173 16.51 9.09 8.33
C ASP A 173 15.58 8.82 9.53
N PRO A 174 14.92 9.83 10.15
CA PRO A 174 14.02 9.59 11.29
C PRO A 174 12.76 8.78 10.96
N TRP A 175 12.50 8.52 9.67
CA TRP A 175 11.29 7.84 9.20
C TRP A 175 11.53 6.36 8.86
N ARG A 176 12.79 5.90 8.87
CA ARG A 176 13.16 4.53 8.47
C ARG A 176 13.08 3.53 9.62
#